data_AF-A0A7K0EUW7-F1
#
_entry.id   AF-A0A7K0EUW7-F1
#
_cell.length_a   1.000
_cell.length_b   1.000
_cell.length_c   1.000
_cell.angle_alpha   90.00
_cell.angle_beta   90.00
_cell.angle_gamma   90.00
#
_symmetry.space_group_name_H-M   'P 1'
#
loop_
_entity.id
_entity.type
_entity.pdbx_description
1 polymer ?
#
loop_
_entity_poly.entity_id
_entity_poly.type
_entity_poly.pdbx_seq_one_letter_code
_entity_poly.pdbx_strand_id
1 'polypeptide(L)'
;MNKYTHFRLALLAVILFLSVTVTSFGQGRQNRLTNSPREGFWVVESQPKQKSVALFYNDDNQLIYKEVLLKKRLNLKQAKTRESLNAVLEQALRQWASAQQPGGSPIRNDQHWLAAELY
;
A
#
# COMPACT_ATOMS: atom_id res chain seq x y z
N MET A 1 32.64 -41.22 -37.58
CA MET A 1 32.07 -39.86 -37.45
C MET A 1 30.63 -40.00 -36.96
N ASN A 2 30.44 -39.97 -35.64
CA ASN A 2 29.16 -40.35 -35.01
C ASN A 2 28.22 -39.14 -34.97
N LYS A 3 27.17 -39.15 -35.78
CA LYS A 3 26.21 -38.04 -35.90
C LYS A 3 25.44 -37.76 -34.60
N TYR A 4 25.50 -38.68 -33.64
CA TYR A 4 24.78 -38.62 -32.36
C TYR A 4 25.48 -37.79 -31.27
N THR A 5 26.80 -37.57 -31.35
CA THR A 5 27.50 -36.67 -30.41
C THR A 5 27.19 -35.21 -30.69
N HIS A 6 27.03 -34.83 -31.95
CA HIS A 6 26.61 -33.47 -32.33
C HIS A 6 25.17 -33.16 -31.92
N PHE A 7 24.28 -34.16 -31.95
CA PHE A 7 22.89 -33.98 -31.51
C PHE A 7 22.77 -33.79 -30.00
N ARG A 8 23.59 -34.49 -29.20
CA ARG A 8 23.63 -34.31 -27.74
C ARG A 8 24.26 -32.99 -27.30
N LEU A 9 25.28 -32.52 -28.03
CA LEU A 9 25.87 -31.19 -27.84
C LEU A 9 24.91 -30.07 -28.24
N ALA A 10 24.15 -30.24 -29.33
CA ALA A 10 23.14 -29.28 -29.76
C ALA A 10 21.98 -29.18 -28.75
N LEU A 11 21.55 -30.30 -28.15
CA LEU A 11 20.47 -30.32 -27.17
C LEU A 11 20.84 -29.58 -25.87
N LEU A 12 22.11 -29.66 -25.44
CA LEU A 12 22.62 -28.92 -24.27
C LEU A 12 22.74 -27.41 -24.54
N ALA A 13 23.05 -27.00 -25.77
CA ALA A 13 23.14 -25.58 -26.15
C ALA A 13 21.78 -24.87 -26.16
N VAL A 14 20.68 -25.59 -26.43
CA VAL A 14 19.32 -25.03 -26.46
C VAL A 14 18.78 -24.77 -25.04
N ILE A 15 19.15 -25.60 -24.06
CA ILE A 15 18.72 -25.42 -22.65
C ILE A 15 19.44 -24.23 -22.00
N LEU A 16 20.68 -23.93 -22.40
CA LEU A 16 21.45 -22.79 -21.89
C LEU A 16 20.94 -21.43 -22.41
N PHE A 17 20.16 -21.41 -23.49
CA PHE A 17 19.59 -20.18 -24.06
C PHE A 17 18.23 -19.79 -23.44
N LEU A 18 17.69 -20.65 -22.56
CA LEU A 18 16.41 -20.44 -21.87
C LEU A 18 16.57 -19.76 -20.48
N SER A 19 17.69 -19.08 -20.26
CA SER A 19 17.97 -18.31 -19.04
C SER A 19 18.13 -16.81 -19.35
N VAL A 20 17.28 -16.28 -20.23
CA VAL A 20 17.07 -14.83 -20.32
C VAL A 20 16.12 -14.44 -19.18
N THR A 21 16.75 -14.01 -18.10
CA THR A 21 16.14 -13.36 -16.94
C THR A 21 15.24 -12.20 -17.37
N VAL A 22 13.93 -12.38 -17.28
CA VAL A 22 12.98 -11.25 -17.28
C VAL A 22 12.97 -10.66 -15.87
N THR A 23 14.00 -9.90 -15.51
CA THR A 23 13.90 -8.96 -14.41
C THR A 23 13.24 -7.69 -14.95
N SER A 24 11.92 -7.74 -15.13
CA SER A 24 11.14 -6.51 -15.31
C SER A 24 11.08 -5.81 -13.96
N PHE A 25 12.16 -5.12 -13.57
CA PHE A 25 12.04 -3.97 -12.69
C PHE A 25 11.41 -2.86 -13.53
N GLY A 26 10.10 -2.99 -13.77
CA GLY A 26 9.29 -1.84 -14.12
C GLY A 26 9.42 -0.89 -12.95
N GLN A 27 10.30 0.10 -13.08
CA GLN A 27 10.16 1.35 -12.36
C GLN A 27 8.82 1.91 -12.82
N GLY A 28 7.76 1.49 -12.13
CA GLY A 28 6.52 2.22 -12.07
C GLY A 28 6.91 3.59 -11.58
N ARG A 29 7.15 4.50 -12.53
CA ARG A 29 7.09 5.92 -12.32
C ARG A 29 5.66 6.12 -11.87
N GLN A 30 5.47 6.05 -10.55
CA GLN A 30 4.20 6.29 -9.90
C GLN A 30 3.85 7.68 -10.38
N ASN A 31 2.91 7.71 -11.31
CA ASN A 31 2.34 8.93 -11.86
C ASN A 31 2.13 9.81 -10.64
N ARG A 32 2.79 10.97 -10.61
CA ARG A 32 2.72 11.91 -9.48
C ARG A 32 1.32 12.50 -9.51
N LEU A 33 0.35 11.64 -9.20
CA LEU A 33 -1.00 11.95 -8.84
C LEU A 33 -0.82 12.94 -7.71
N THR A 34 -1.46 14.09 -7.91
CA THR A 34 -1.68 15.10 -6.88
C THR A 34 -1.74 14.43 -5.51
N ASN A 35 -0.94 14.91 -4.56
CA ASN A 35 -0.76 14.30 -3.22
C ASN A 35 -2.06 14.28 -2.38
N SER A 36 -3.19 14.55 -3.00
CA SER A 36 -4.54 14.52 -2.47
C SER A 36 -5.21 13.18 -2.84
N PRO A 37 -5.90 12.53 -1.88
CA PRO A 37 -6.79 11.41 -2.16
C PRO A 37 -7.80 11.75 -3.25
N ARG A 38 -8.20 10.75 -4.04
CA ARG A 38 -9.27 10.90 -5.04
C ARG A 38 -10.66 10.87 -4.41
N GLU A 39 -10.78 10.15 -3.30
CA GLU A 39 -12.01 9.87 -2.57
C GLU A 39 -11.70 9.99 -1.07
N GLY A 40 -12.67 10.48 -0.31
CA GLY A 40 -12.58 10.71 1.12
C GLY A 40 -11.53 11.73 1.52
N PHE A 41 -11.35 11.87 2.83
CA PHE A 41 -10.35 12.75 3.42
C PHE A 41 -9.95 12.26 4.81
N TRP A 42 -8.82 12.77 5.30
CA TRP A 42 -8.35 12.50 6.65
C TRP A 42 -8.14 13.81 7.41
N VAL A 43 -8.32 13.73 8.73
CA VAL A 43 -8.08 14.82 9.67
C VAL A 43 -7.14 14.32 10.76
N VAL A 44 -6.16 15.14 11.14
CA VAL A 44 -5.25 14.82 12.24
C VAL A 44 -5.44 15.81 13.37
N GLU A 45 -5.93 15.31 14.49
CA GLU A 45 -6.00 16.06 15.74
C GLU A 45 -4.71 15.86 16.53
N SER A 46 -3.93 16.93 16.68
CA SER A 46 -2.69 16.92 17.45
C SER A 46 -2.88 17.66 18.77
N GLN A 47 -2.90 16.92 19.88
CA GLN A 47 -2.91 17.56 21.19
C GLN A 47 -1.48 17.94 21.61
N PRO A 48 -1.27 19.16 22.15
CA PRO A 48 0.01 19.50 22.77
C PRO A 48 0.35 18.49 23.87
N LYS A 49 1.52 17.84 23.76
CA LYS A 49 2.14 16.94 24.76
C LYS A 49 1.58 15.53 24.94
N GLN A 50 0.55 15.08 24.21
CA GLN A 50 -0.05 13.77 24.50
C GLN A 50 -0.07 12.79 23.32
N LYS A 51 -0.94 13.00 22.35
CA LYS A 51 -1.30 11.99 21.33
C LYS A 51 -1.67 12.69 20.03
N SER A 52 -1.44 12.01 18.92
CA SER A 52 -2.03 12.39 17.63
C SER A 52 -3.14 11.40 17.34
N VAL A 53 -4.29 11.90 16.90
CA VAL A 53 -5.41 11.06 16.45
C VAL A 53 -5.61 11.32 14.97
N ALA A 54 -5.57 10.26 14.17
CA ALA A 54 -5.91 10.31 12.76
C ALA A 54 -7.34 9.80 12.58
N LEU A 55 -8.17 10.61 11.93
CA LEU A 55 -9.57 10.35 11.62
C LEU A 55 -9.72 10.28 10.11
N PHE A 56 -10.43 9.28 9.61
CA PHE A 56 -10.59 9.02 8.18
C PHE A 56 -12.06 9.00 7.82
N TYR A 57 -12.42 9.76 6.78
CA TYR A 57 -13.79 9.97 6.35
C TYR A 57 -13.96 9.58 4.88
N ASN A 58 -15.15 9.10 4.52
CA ASN A 58 -15.55 8.97 3.12
C ASN A 58 -16.13 10.29 2.56
N ASP A 59 -16.55 10.27 1.29
CA ASP A 59 -17.11 11.45 0.61
C ASP A 59 -18.46 11.90 1.20
N ASP A 60 -19.15 11.01 1.91
CA ASP A 60 -20.40 11.31 2.63
C ASP A 60 -20.15 11.91 4.04
N ASN A 61 -18.91 12.28 4.36
CA ASN A 61 -18.47 12.77 5.68
C ASN A 61 -18.68 11.77 6.83
N GLN A 62 -18.79 10.47 6.52
CA GLN A 62 -18.90 9.43 7.54
C GLN A 62 -17.52 9.03 8.03
N LEU A 63 -17.33 8.96 9.36
CA LEU A 63 -16.09 8.47 9.94
C LEU A 63 -16.00 6.95 9.72
N ILE A 64 -15.06 6.52 8.87
CA ILE A 64 -14.89 5.11 8.51
C ILE A 64 -13.76 4.43 9.31
N TYR A 65 -12.80 5.20 9.80
CA TYR A 65 -11.68 4.66 10.58
C TYR A 65 -11.07 5.74 11.48
N LYS A 66 -10.52 5.31 12.62
CA LYS A 66 -9.87 6.18 13.61
C LYS A 66 -8.68 5.45 14.22
N GLU A 67 -7.53 6.10 14.21
CA GLU A 67 -6.31 5.56 14.83
C GLU A 67 -5.71 6.55 15.83
N VAL A 68 -5.45 6.08 17.05
CA VAL A 68 -4.81 6.85 18.11
C VAL A 68 -3.33 6.48 18.17
N LEU A 69 -2.46 7.41 17.79
CA LEU A 69 -1.02 7.24 17.90
C LEU A 69 -0.55 7.67 19.28
N LEU A 70 -0.23 6.69 20.12
CA LEU A 70 0.32 6.91 21.45
C LEU A 70 1.77 7.39 21.35
N LYS A 71 2.10 8.47 22.06
CA LYS A 71 3.47 9.02 22.21
C LYS A 71 4.16 9.48 20.90
N LYS A 72 3.48 9.49 19.75
CA LYS A 72 4.03 9.95 18.46
C LYS A 72 3.28 11.18 17.94
N ARG A 73 4.05 12.16 17.45
CA ARG A 73 3.52 13.33 16.73
C ARG A 73 3.62 13.08 15.24
N LEU A 74 2.51 13.26 14.52
CA LEU A 74 2.52 13.22 13.06
C LEU A 74 3.06 14.55 12.53
N ASN A 75 4.09 14.49 11.69
CA ASN A 75 4.62 15.67 11.03
C ASN A 75 4.01 15.78 9.62
N LEU A 76 2.89 16.50 9.50
CA LEU A 76 2.17 16.66 8.23
C LEU A 76 2.97 17.43 7.16
N LYS A 77 4.09 18.08 7.52
CA LYS A 77 5.00 18.71 6.55
C LYS A 77 5.81 17.68 5.77
N GLN A 78 6.00 16.47 6.32
CA GLN A 78 6.73 15.40 5.65
C GLN A 78 5.85 14.77 4.56
N ALA A 79 6.42 14.59 3.37
CA ALA A 79 5.76 13.89 2.27
C ALA A 79 5.39 12.46 2.66
N LYS A 80 6.35 11.72 3.25
CA LYS A 80 6.12 10.35 3.74
C LYS A 80 4.91 10.25 4.66
N THR A 81 4.74 11.17 5.62
CA THR A 81 3.58 11.14 6.52
C THR A 81 2.26 11.32 5.79
N ARG A 82 2.20 12.21 4.80
CA ARG A 82 0.98 12.41 3.99
C ARG A 82 0.70 11.21 3.10
N GLU A 83 1.74 10.64 2.50
CA GLU A 83 1.64 9.41 1.70
C GLU A 83 1.12 8.24 2.54
N SER A 84 1.65 8.05 3.76
CA SER A 84 1.16 7.04 4.69
C SER A 84 -0.32 7.26 5.05
N LEU A 85 -0.72 8.50 5.33
CA LEU A 85 -2.13 8.83 5.62
C LEU A 85 -3.04 8.55 4.41
N ASN A 86 -2.59 8.87 3.20
CA ASN A 86 -3.33 8.58 1.97
C ASN A 86 -3.48 7.06 1.76
N ALA A 87 -2.41 6.29 1.96
CA ALA A 87 -2.44 4.83 1.84
C ALA A 87 -3.43 4.19 2.84
N VAL A 88 -3.42 4.68 4.08
CA VAL A 88 -4.37 4.23 5.12
C VAL A 88 -5.81 4.60 4.76
N LEU A 89 -6.04 5.80 4.22
CA LEU A 89 -7.37 6.21 3.76
C LEU A 89 -7.89 5.29 2.64
N GLU A 90 -7.07 5.00 1.64
CA GLU A 90 -7.45 4.06 0.55
C GLU A 90 -7.78 2.67 1.09
N GLN A 91 -7.01 2.18 2.04
CA GLN A 91 -7.27 0.90 2.68
C GLN A 91 -8.58 0.92 3.48
N ALA A 92 -8.82 1.97 4.27
CA ALA A 92 -10.05 2.15 5.03
C ALA A 92 -11.28 2.20 4.11
N LEU A 93 -11.20 2.93 3.00
CA LEU A 93 -12.28 3.00 1.99
C LEU A 93 -12.59 1.64 1.36
N ARG A 94 -11.55 0.88 0.97
CA ARG A 94 -11.74 -0.48 0.41
C ARG A 94 -12.44 -1.41 1.39
N GLN A 95 -12.05 -1.35 2.66
CA GLN A 95 -12.69 -2.19 3.69
C GLN A 95 -14.11 -1.72 4.00
N TRP A 96 -14.34 -0.41 4.08
CA TRP A 96 -15.67 0.16 4.29
C TRP A 96 -16.65 -0.24 3.17
N ALA A 97 -16.21 -0.16 1.92
CA ALA A 97 -16.99 -0.59 0.77
C ALA A 97 -17.35 -2.08 0.85
N SER A 98 -16.39 -2.92 1.22
CA SER A 98 -16.61 -4.36 1.41
C SER A 98 -17.55 -4.67 2.57
N ALA A 99 -17.50 -3.89 3.66
CA ALA A 99 -18.35 -4.06 4.83
C ALA A 99 -19.83 -3.75 4.56
N GLN A 100 -20.11 -2.85 3.61
CA GLN A 100 -21.48 -2.51 3.20
C GLN A 100 -22.14 -3.56 2.30
N GLN A 101 -21.36 -4.50 1.76
CA GLN A 101 -21.91 -5.61 0.97
C GLN A 101 -22.60 -6.63 1.89
N PRO A 102 -23.67 -7.30 1.43
CA PRO A 102 -24.32 -8.37 2.21
C PRO A 102 -23.30 -9.48 2.55
N GLY A 103 -23.03 -9.69 3.85
CA GLY A 103 -22.02 -10.63 4.33
C GLY A 103 -20.60 -10.06 4.52
N GLY A 104 -20.42 -8.75 4.35
CA GLY A 104 -19.17 -8.04 4.60
C GLY A 104 -18.70 -8.09 6.06
N SER A 105 -17.39 -8.06 6.27
CA SER A 105 -16.81 -7.97 7.62
C SER A 105 -16.62 -6.51 8.03
N PRO A 106 -17.05 -6.09 9.24
CA PRO A 106 -16.85 -4.73 9.71
C PRO A 106 -15.35 -4.42 9.90
N ILE A 107 -14.96 -3.16 9.69
CA ILE A 107 -13.60 -2.68 9.98
C ILE A 107 -13.33 -2.94 11.47
N ARG A 108 -12.31 -3.74 11.76
CA ARG A 108 -11.91 -4.00 13.15
C ARG A 108 -11.00 -2.89 13.65
N ASN A 109 -11.36 -2.36 14.82
CA ASN A 109 -10.70 -1.20 15.44
C ASN A 109 -9.34 -1.55 16.10
N ASP A 110 -8.93 -2.81 16.04
CA ASP A 110 -7.65 -3.35 16.55
C ASP A 110 -6.53 -3.29 15.50
N GLN A 111 -6.83 -2.92 14.25
CA GLN A 111 -5.83 -2.74 13.22
C GLN A 111 -5.11 -1.40 13.40
N HIS A 112 -3.78 -1.41 13.35
CA HIS A 112 -2.90 -0.24 13.48
C HIS A 112 -2.13 0.02 12.18
N TRP A 113 -2.84 0.44 11.12
CA TRP A 113 -2.23 0.57 9.80
C TRP A 113 -1.27 1.75 9.71
N LEU A 114 -1.58 2.86 10.36
CA LEU A 114 -0.73 4.05 10.35
C LEU A 114 0.54 3.82 11.18
N ALA A 115 0.47 3.05 12.27
CA ALA A 115 1.65 2.65 13.02
C ALA A 115 2.60 1.79 12.17
N ALA A 116 2.09 0.84 11.39
CA ALA A 116 2.90 -0.04 10.55
C ALA A 116 3.65 0.72 9.44
N GLU A 117 3.01 1.73 8.83
CA GLU A 117 3.58 2.49 7.71
C GLU A 117 4.65 3.52 8.14
N LEU A 118 4.64 3.92 9.42
CA LEU A 118 5.53 4.94 9.98
C LEU A 118 6.78 4.38 10.68
N TYR A 119 6.99 3.06 10.65
CA TYR A 119 8.21 2.38 11.08
C TYR A 119 8.98 1.85 9.87
#